data_AF-A0AAD9E7I4-F1
#
_entry.id   AF-A0AAD9E7I4-F1
#
_cell.length_a   1.000
_cell.length_b   1.000
_cell.length_c   1.000
_cell.angle_alpha   90.00
_cell.angle_beta   90.00
_cell.angle_gamma   90.00
#
_symmetry.space_group_name_H-M   'P 1'
#
loop_
_entity.id
_entity.type
_entity.pdbx_description
1 polymer ?
#
loop_
_entity_poly.entity_id
_entity_poly.type
_entity_poly.pdbx_seq_one_letter_code
_entity_poly.pdbx_strand_id
1 'polypeptide(L)'
;MSRKALVEFLSRSLSSFQSSQDAFRVLCTLPHHRENAAPSPSPRRPQQPVKRLVVLDSSFNPPTLAHLRMATSALQAGAGARLLLLLAVNNADKAPKPVAFALRLGLMCAFAEDLLAQGAKEGMDVDVGVTTMPFFHDKARAVEGGGFYGEEGVEQVYLAGYDTLIRIFNPKYYPEAEGGMKAALGPFLERGKLRISLRVGDEWGGEGEQ
;
A
#
# COMPACT_ATOMS: atom_id res chain seq x y z
N MET A 1 -10.99 -17.03 12.05
CA MET A 1 -10.53 -16.30 13.26
C MET A 1 -11.63 -15.33 13.72
N SER A 2 -11.81 -15.04 15.01
CA SER A 2 -12.77 -14.00 15.44
C SER A 2 -12.23 -12.58 15.16
N ARG A 3 -13.12 -11.60 14.96
CA ARG A 3 -12.73 -10.19 14.76
C ARG A 3 -11.89 -9.64 15.93
N LYS A 4 -12.25 -10.02 17.16
CA LYS A 4 -11.51 -9.66 18.38
C LYS A 4 -10.07 -10.16 18.33
N ALA A 5 -9.89 -11.44 18.01
CA ALA A 5 -8.56 -12.05 17.94
C ALA A 5 -7.70 -11.42 16.82
N LEU A 6 -8.32 -11.06 15.68
CA LEU A 6 -7.63 -10.35 14.60
C LEU A 6 -7.13 -8.98 15.05
N VAL A 7 -7.98 -8.18 15.72
CA VAL A 7 -7.59 -6.85 16.23
C VAL A 7 -6.49 -6.96 17.29
N GLU A 8 -6.54 -7.97 18.15
CA GLU A 8 -5.48 -8.22 19.13
C GLU A 8 -4.14 -8.59 18.46
N PHE A 9 -4.18 -9.45 17.43
CA PHE A 9 -2.99 -9.77 16.63
C PHE A 9 -2.40 -8.52 15.96
N LEU A 10 -3.24 -7.71 15.33
CA LEU A 10 -2.80 -6.49 14.63
C LEU A 10 -2.26 -5.45 15.59
N SER A 11 -2.88 -5.30 16.77
CA SER A 11 -2.37 -4.44 17.84
C SER A 11 -0.96 -4.84 18.26
N ARG A 12 -0.74 -6.12 18.58
CA ARG A 12 0.59 -6.63 18.97
C ARG A 12 1.62 -6.47 17.85
N SER A 13 1.24 -6.78 16.62
CA SER A 13 2.13 -6.70 15.45
C SER A 13 2.53 -5.25 15.16
N LEU A 14 1.59 -4.31 15.30
CA LEU A 14 1.86 -2.88 15.17
C LEU A 14 2.77 -2.36 16.28
N SER A 15 2.51 -2.74 17.54
CA SER A 15 3.38 -2.36 18.65
C SER A 15 4.81 -2.88 18.47
N SER A 16 4.97 -4.13 18.01
CA SER A 16 6.27 -4.71 17.66
C SER A 16 6.97 -3.96 16.51
N PHE A 17 6.22 -3.45 15.54
CA PHE A 17 6.77 -2.61 14.46
C PHE A 17 7.23 -1.26 15.00
N GLN A 18 6.39 -0.59 15.80
CA GLN A 18 6.70 0.71 16.39
C GLN A 18 7.87 0.68 17.38
N SER A 19 8.09 -0.45 18.06
CA SER A 19 9.25 -0.64 18.93
C SER A 19 10.52 -1.07 18.18
N SER A 20 10.43 -1.35 16.88
CA SER A 20 11.57 -1.73 16.04
C SER A 20 12.18 -0.53 15.31
N GLN A 21 13.28 -0.76 14.60
CA GLN A 21 13.91 0.23 13.71
C GLN A 21 13.53 0.03 12.24
N ASP A 22 12.56 -0.84 11.96
CA ASP A 22 12.16 -1.15 10.59
C ASP A 22 11.40 0.03 9.96
N ALA A 23 11.76 0.39 8.73
CA ALA A 23 11.03 1.40 7.95
C ALA A 23 9.74 0.84 7.31
N PHE A 24 9.67 -0.48 7.11
CA PHE A 24 8.56 -1.17 6.47
C PHE A 24 8.42 -2.60 7.01
N ARG A 25 7.18 -3.07 7.16
CA ARG A 25 6.90 -4.48 7.51
C ARG A 25 5.56 -4.95 6.94
N VAL A 26 5.53 -6.14 6.36
CA VAL A 26 4.28 -6.86 6.08
C VAL A 26 3.82 -7.57 7.35
N LEU A 27 2.61 -7.26 7.82
CA LEU A 27 2.06 -7.81 9.06
C LEU A 27 1.35 -9.15 8.81
N CYS A 28 0.60 -9.24 7.71
CA CYS A 28 -0.07 -10.46 7.29
C CYS A 28 -0.37 -10.47 5.80
N THR A 29 -0.65 -11.66 5.27
CA THR A 29 -1.05 -11.87 3.87
C THR A 29 -2.41 -12.58 3.81
N LEU A 30 -3.29 -12.09 2.95
CA LEU A 30 -4.60 -12.68 2.64
C LEU A 30 -4.55 -13.44 1.31
N PRO A 31 -5.37 -14.50 1.13
CA PRO A 31 -6.31 -15.05 2.12
C PRO A 31 -5.59 -15.73 3.29
N HIS A 32 -6.11 -15.63 4.51
CA HIS A 32 -5.45 -16.23 5.69
C HIS A 32 -5.58 -17.76 5.73
N HIS A 33 -6.66 -18.30 5.17
CA HIS A 33 -6.92 -19.72 5.11
C HIS A 33 -6.66 -20.22 3.68
N ARG A 34 -5.53 -20.87 3.47
CA ARG A 34 -5.22 -21.73 2.31
C ARG A 34 -4.82 -23.10 2.83
N GLU A 35 -4.90 -24.12 1.99
CA GLU A 35 -4.23 -25.39 2.27
C GLU A 35 -2.75 -25.11 2.59
N ASN A 36 -2.26 -25.61 3.73
CA ASN A 36 -0.93 -25.34 4.30
C ASN A 36 -0.67 -23.94 4.90
N ALA A 37 -1.69 -23.10 5.12
CA ALA A 37 -1.51 -21.82 5.83
C ALA A 37 -1.40 -22.01 7.35
N ALA A 38 -0.66 -21.11 8.00
CA ALA A 38 -0.54 -21.09 9.46
C ALA A 38 -1.91 -20.89 10.15
N PRO A 39 -2.11 -21.41 11.37
CA PRO A 39 -3.39 -21.31 12.09
C PRO A 39 -3.76 -19.86 12.50
N SER A 40 -2.81 -18.92 12.40
CA SER A 40 -2.98 -17.50 12.69
C SER A 40 -2.53 -16.62 11.52
N PRO A 41 -3.05 -15.37 11.43
CA PRO A 41 -2.58 -14.41 10.44
C PRO A 41 -1.06 -14.26 10.53
N SER A 42 -0.41 -14.33 9.38
CA SER A 42 1.04 -14.25 9.26
C SER A 42 1.41 -13.70 7.89
N PRO A 43 2.57 -13.05 7.76
CA PRO A 43 3.07 -12.65 6.44
C PRO A 43 3.51 -13.89 5.67
N ARG A 44 3.22 -13.94 4.37
CA ARG A 44 3.67 -15.01 3.47
C ARG A 44 4.58 -14.44 2.40
N ARG A 45 5.88 -14.72 2.49
CA ARG A 45 6.82 -14.32 1.44
C ARG A 45 6.47 -15.01 0.11
N PRO A 46 6.54 -14.30 -1.03
CA PRO A 46 6.41 -14.91 -2.34
C PRO A 46 7.42 -16.05 -2.54
N GLN A 47 6.97 -17.19 -3.09
CA GLN A 47 7.84 -18.32 -3.43
C GLN A 47 8.59 -18.13 -4.77
N GLN A 48 8.14 -17.17 -5.56
CA GLN A 48 8.71 -16.78 -6.84
C GLN A 48 8.92 -15.26 -6.82
N PRO A 49 9.96 -14.73 -7.49
CA PRO A 49 10.21 -13.30 -7.56
C PRO A 49 8.98 -12.53 -8.06
N VAL A 50 8.57 -11.50 -7.33
CA VAL A 50 7.45 -10.65 -7.72
C VAL A 50 7.92 -9.69 -8.80
N LYS A 51 7.39 -9.82 -10.02
CA LYS A 51 7.76 -8.90 -11.11
C LYS A 51 7.11 -7.53 -10.98
N ARG A 52 5.88 -7.50 -10.45
CA ARG A 52 5.08 -6.29 -10.29
C ARG A 52 4.37 -6.28 -8.94
N LEU A 53 4.61 -5.23 -8.17
CA LEU A 53 3.94 -4.94 -6.92
C LEU A 53 3.02 -3.73 -7.10
N VAL A 54 1.72 -3.92 -6.98
CA VAL A 54 0.76 -2.82 -6.91
C VAL A 54 0.68 -2.37 -5.46
N VAL A 55 0.85 -1.08 -5.21
CA VAL A 55 0.83 -0.50 -3.86
C VAL A 55 -0.34 0.48 -3.76
N LEU A 56 -1.30 0.16 -2.89
CA LEU A 56 -2.35 1.08 -2.49
C LEU A 56 -1.99 1.66 -1.11
N ASP A 57 -1.42 2.86 -1.12
CA ASP A 57 -1.11 3.62 0.10
C ASP A 57 -2.30 4.52 0.47
N SER A 58 -2.87 4.31 1.66
CA SER A 58 -4.00 5.12 2.14
C SER A 58 -4.12 5.07 3.66
N SER A 59 -4.94 5.97 4.21
CA SER A 59 -5.26 5.92 5.64
C SER A 59 -6.27 4.85 6.02
N PHE A 60 -6.99 4.27 5.05
CA PHE A 60 -8.00 3.22 5.25
C PHE A 60 -8.95 3.51 6.41
N ASN A 61 -9.61 4.67 6.37
CA ASN A 61 -10.40 5.20 7.48
C ASN A 61 -11.82 5.67 7.10
N PRO A 62 -12.74 4.76 6.72
CA PRO A 62 -12.52 3.38 6.27
C PRO A 62 -12.06 3.34 4.79
N PRO A 63 -11.67 2.17 4.26
CA PRO A 63 -11.61 1.93 2.81
C PRO A 63 -12.96 2.26 2.14
N THR A 64 -12.94 2.61 0.85
CA THR A 64 -14.13 3.04 0.11
C THR A 64 -14.21 2.35 -1.25
N LEU A 65 -15.35 2.48 -1.94
CA LEU A 65 -15.51 1.96 -3.30
C LEU A 65 -14.49 2.56 -4.30
N ALA A 66 -14.02 3.79 -4.07
CA ALA A 66 -12.95 4.36 -4.89
C ALA A 66 -11.64 3.56 -4.73
N HIS A 67 -11.27 3.21 -3.50
CA HIS A 67 -10.12 2.35 -3.23
C HIS A 67 -10.24 1.00 -3.95
N LEU A 68 -11.43 0.40 -3.90
CA LEU A 68 -11.72 -0.87 -4.57
C LEU A 68 -11.50 -0.77 -6.08
N ARG A 69 -12.11 0.24 -6.73
CA ARG A 69 -11.97 0.46 -8.18
C ARG A 69 -10.53 0.71 -8.60
N MET A 70 -9.78 1.51 -7.84
CA MET A 70 -8.36 1.76 -8.09
C MET A 70 -7.57 0.46 -8.08
N ALA A 71 -7.71 -0.35 -7.01
CA ALA A 71 -7.00 -1.61 -6.87
C ALA A 71 -7.41 -2.64 -7.94
N THR A 72 -8.70 -2.90 -8.11
CA THR A 72 -9.19 -3.89 -9.09
C THR A 72 -8.76 -3.55 -10.51
N SER A 73 -8.88 -2.28 -10.93
CA SER A 73 -8.46 -1.86 -12.28
C SER A 73 -6.95 -2.02 -12.51
N ALA A 74 -6.13 -1.79 -11.47
CA ALA A 74 -4.69 -1.97 -11.53
C ALA A 74 -4.30 -3.45 -11.66
N LEU A 75 -4.98 -4.32 -10.93
CA LEU A 75 -4.77 -5.76 -10.96
C LEU A 75 -5.22 -6.41 -12.28
N GLN A 76 -6.25 -5.86 -12.93
CA GLN A 76 -6.69 -6.32 -14.25
C GLN A 76 -5.70 -5.95 -15.37
N ALA A 77 -5.00 -4.82 -15.24
CA ALA A 77 -4.08 -4.31 -16.26
C ALA A 77 -2.72 -5.04 -16.32
N GLY A 78 -2.45 -6.02 -15.45
CA GLY A 78 -1.20 -6.77 -15.45
C GLY A 78 -1.34 -8.18 -14.90
N ALA A 79 -0.86 -9.18 -15.63
CA ALA A 79 -0.76 -10.54 -15.10
C ALA A 79 0.35 -10.64 -14.04
N GLY A 80 0.14 -11.49 -13.03
CA GLY A 80 1.15 -11.80 -12.02
C GLY A 80 1.47 -10.67 -11.04
N ALA A 81 0.60 -9.66 -10.91
CA ALA A 81 0.74 -8.61 -9.91
C ALA A 81 0.40 -9.12 -8.51
N ARG A 82 1.18 -8.70 -7.52
CA ARG A 82 0.85 -8.83 -6.09
C ARG A 82 0.36 -7.48 -5.56
N LEU A 83 -0.60 -7.47 -4.64
CA LEU A 83 -1.13 -6.24 -4.05
C LEU A 83 -0.60 -6.02 -2.64
N LEU A 84 -0.12 -4.83 -2.35
CA LEU A 84 0.20 -4.34 -1.01
C LEU A 84 -0.77 -3.21 -0.63
N LEU A 85 -1.53 -3.42 0.43
CA LEU A 85 -2.24 -2.36 1.15
C LEU A 85 -1.28 -1.76 2.18
N LEU A 86 -0.90 -0.50 2.02
CA LEU A 86 0.15 0.14 2.81
C LEU A 86 -0.40 1.25 3.71
N LEU A 87 -0.13 1.15 5.01
CA LEU A 87 -0.50 2.17 5.99
C LEU A 87 0.73 2.87 6.54
N ALA A 88 0.87 4.17 6.24
CA ALA A 88 1.86 5.02 6.90
C ALA A 88 1.45 5.34 8.35
N VAL A 89 2.26 4.94 9.32
CA VAL A 89 2.02 5.22 10.75
C VAL A 89 2.41 6.66 11.12
N ASN A 90 3.35 7.24 10.38
CA ASN A 90 3.71 8.65 10.43
C ASN A 90 3.21 9.31 9.13
N ASN A 91 2.11 10.07 9.18
CA ASN A 91 1.61 10.80 8.01
C ASN A 91 2.17 12.22 8.01
N ALA A 92 2.68 12.70 6.87
CA ALA A 92 3.27 14.05 6.73
C ALA A 92 2.30 15.20 7.05
N ASP A 93 1.02 15.09 6.68
CA ASP A 93 0.10 16.24 6.65
C ASP A 93 -1.14 16.10 7.55
N LYS A 94 -1.26 15.05 8.38
CA LYS A 94 -2.54 14.76 9.08
C LYS A 94 -2.45 14.73 10.61
N ALA A 95 -3.28 15.56 11.24
CA ALA A 95 -3.60 15.56 12.67
C ALA A 95 -4.28 14.25 13.15
N PRO A 96 -4.48 14.04 14.47
CA PRO A 96 -5.01 12.79 15.02
C PRO A 96 -6.34 12.37 14.39
N LYS A 97 -6.48 11.08 14.06
CA LYS A 97 -7.63 10.50 13.35
C LYS A 97 -8.50 9.66 14.31
N PRO A 98 -9.84 9.63 14.10
CA PRO A 98 -10.80 9.04 15.05
C PRO A 98 -10.70 7.52 15.24
N VAL A 99 -10.19 6.77 14.26
CA VAL A 99 -10.08 5.30 14.33
C VAL A 99 -8.64 4.91 14.67
N ALA A 100 -8.45 4.09 15.71
CA ALA A 100 -7.15 3.57 16.09
C ALA A 100 -6.50 2.74 14.96
N PHE A 101 -5.18 2.76 14.84
CA PHE A 101 -4.45 2.08 13.76
C PHE A 101 -4.78 0.58 13.66
N ALA A 102 -4.88 -0.14 14.78
CA ALA A 102 -5.22 -1.56 14.79
C ALA A 102 -6.60 -1.84 14.16
N LEU A 103 -7.57 -0.95 14.37
CA LEU A 103 -8.88 -1.08 13.75
C LEU A 103 -8.81 -0.78 12.24
N ARG A 104 -8.00 0.18 11.81
CA ARG A 104 -7.77 0.43 10.37
C ARG A 104 -7.10 -0.75 9.68
N LEU A 105 -6.12 -1.38 10.33
CA LEU A 105 -5.52 -2.63 9.84
C LEU A 105 -6.56 -3.75 9.73
N GLY A 106 -7.49 -3.85 10.69
CA GLY A 106 -8.61 -4.80 10.61
C GLY A 106 -9.53 -4.50 9.42
N LEU A 107 -9.81 -3.22 9.16
CA LEU A 107 -10.55 -2.79 7.97
C LEU A 107 -9.79 -3.07 6.67
N MET A 108 -8.45 -2.98 6.67
CA MET A 108 -7.62 -3.38 5.53
C MET A 108 -7.71 -4.88 5.26
N CYS A 109 -7.73 -5.73 6.28
CA CYS A 109 -7.95 -7.17 6.11
C CYS A 109 -9.34 -7.45 5.48
N ALA A 110 -10.40 -6.85 6.02
CA ALA A 110 -11.75 -7.01 5.45
C ALA A 110 -11.82 -6.51 3.99
N PHE A 111 -11.19 -5.37 3.71
CA PHE A 111 -11.10 -4.84 2.35
C PHE A 111 -10.30 -5.73 1.39
N ALA A 112 -9.24 -6.38 1.88
CA ALA A 112 -8.51 -7.39 1.11
C ALA A 112 -9.36 -8.64 0.82
N GLU A 113 -10.21 -9.07 1.76
CA GLU A 113 -11.20 -10.14 1.51
C GLU A 113 -12.20 -9.73 0.41
N ASP A 114 -12.71 -8.50 0.45
CA ASP A 114 -13.60 -7.96 -0.59
C ASP A 114 -12.94 -7.92 -1.97
N LEU A 115 -11.66 -7.51 -2.04
CA LEU A 115 -10.86 -7.52 -3.26
C LEU A 115 -10.71 -8.92 -3.84
N LEU A 116 -10.43 -9.90 -2.98
CA LEU A 116 -10.30 -11.30 -3.36
C LEU A 116 -11.62 -11.89 -3.86
N ALA A 117 -12.75 -11.50 -3.26
CA ALA A 117 -14.08 -11.95 -3.68
C ALA A 117 -14.55 -11.31 -5.00
N GLN A 118 -14.19 -10.05 -5.28
CA GLN A 118 -14.70 -9.29 -6.43
C GLN A 118 -13.88 -9.40 -7.72
N GLY A 119 -13.02 -10.42 -7.83
CA GLY A 119 -12.33 -10.72 -9.09
C GLY A 119 -10.84 -10.36 -9.12
N ALA A 120 -10.17 -10.32 -7.97
CA ALA A 120 -8.75 -10.65 -7.96
C ALA A 120 -8.59 -12.07 -8.54
N LYS A 121 -7.59 -12.28 -9.40
CA LYS A 121 -7.34 -13.58 -10.01
C LYS A 121 -7.20 -14.66 -8.92
N GLU A 122 -7.75 -15.83 -9.17
CA GLU A 122 -7.57 -17.00 -8.29
C GLU A 122 -6.07 -17.20 -8.01
N GLY A 123 -5.72 -17.44 -6.74
CA GLY A 123 -4.32 -17.55 -6.31
C GLY A 123 -3.62 -16.23 -5.98
N MET A 124 -4.24 -15.06 -6.17
CA MET A 124 -3.64 -13.77 -5.77
C MET A 124 -3.48 -13.66 -4.25
N ASP A 125 -2.33 -13.12 -3.82
CA ASP A 125 -2.06 -12.73 -2.43
C ASP A 125 -2.21 -11.21 -2.28
N VAL A 126 -2.82 -10.78 -1.17
CA VAL A 126 -2.90 -9.37 -0.77
C VAL A 126 -2.18 -9.19 0.56
N ASP A 127 -1.15 -8.36 0.57
CA ASP A 127 -0.38 -8.04 1.77
C ASP A 127 -0.95 -6.83 2.49
N VAL A 128 -0.97 -6.90 3.82
CA VAL A 128 -1.27 -5.78 4.70
C VAL A 128 0.04 -5.35 5.36
N GLY A 129 0.54 -4.18 4.99
CA GLY A 129 1.82 -3.65 5.44
C GLY A 129 1.73 -2.29 6.11
N VAL A 130 2.76 -1.98 6.90
CA VAL A 130 2.94 -0.70 7.58
C VAL A 130 4.30 -0.11 7.26
N THR A 131 4.39 1.22 7.29
CA THR A 131 5.64 1.95 7.07
C THR A 131 5.70 3.20 7.94
N THR A 132 6.92 3.59 8.34
CA THR A 132 7.19 4.88 8.98
C THR A 132 7.45 5.99 7.97
N MET A 133 7.65 5.64 6.69
CA MET A 133 8.02 6.60 5.65
C MET A 133 6.81 7.44 5.21
N PRO A 134 6.94 8.78 5.20
CA PRO A 134 5.82 9.67 4.87
C PRO A 134 5.64 9.86 3.34
N PHE A 135 6.73 9.85 2.57
CA PHE A 135 6.72 10.20 1.14
C PHE A 135 6.81 8.96 0.23
N PHE A 136 6.30 9.07 -1.00
CA PHE A 136 6.23 7.94 -1.93
C PHE A 136 7.60 7.36 -2.32
N HIS A 137 8.58 8.23 -2.60
CA HIS A 137 9.94 7.81 -2.95
C HIS A 137 10.60 7.04 -1.79
N ASP A 138 10.39 7.51 -0.57
CA ASP A 138 10.88 6.86 0.64
C ASP A 138 10.17 5.53 0.93
N LYS A 139 8.85 5.47 0.73
CA LYS A 139 8.08 4.22 0.84
C LYS A 139 8.61 3.18 -0.14
N ALA A 140 8.86 3.58 -1.39
CA ALA A 140 9.36 2.67 -2.42
C ALA A 140 10.72 2.09 -2.04
N ARG A 141 11.63 2.95 -1.56
CA ARG A 141 12.94 2.54 -1.05
C ARG A 141 12.83 1.62 0.17
N ALA A 142 11.91 1.90 1.10
CA ALA A 142 11.71 1.06 2.28
C ALA A 142 11.11 -0.32 1.93
N VAL A 143 10.19 -0.37 0.96
CA VAL A 143 9.61 -1.62 0.46
C VAL A 143 10.65 -2.47 -0.26
N GLU A 144 11.48 -1.85 -1.10
CA GLU A 144 12.59 -2.52 -1.80
C GLU A 144 13.64 -3.03 -0.81
N GLY A 145 14.16 -2.15 0.07
CA GLY A 145 15.17 -2.48 1.06
C GLY A 145 14.72 -3.50 2.12
N GLY A 146 13.41 -3.68 2.32
CA GLY A 146 12.88 -4.71 3.20
C GLY A 146 13.02 -6.15 2.66
N GLY A 147 13.33 -6.31 1.36
CA GLY A 147 13.59 -7.60 0.72
C GLY A 147 12.41 -8.60 0.80
N PHE A 148 11.20 -8.14 1.11
CA PHE A 148 10.03 -9.02 1.25
C PHE A 148 9.59 -9.61 -0.09
N TYR A 149 9.79 -8.85 -1.17
CA TYR A 149 9.29 -9.15 -2.51
C TYR A 149 10.34 -9.71 -3.47
N GLY A 150 11.58 -9.89 -3.00
CA GLY A 150 12.75 -10.28 -3.80
C GLY A 150 13.93 -9.33 -3.57
N GLU A 151 15.10 -9.69 -4.08
CA GLU A 151 16.34 -8.92 -3.87
C GLU A 151 16.48 -7.76 -4.86
N GLU A 152 16.03 -7.88 -6.12
CA GLU A 152 16.11 -6.80 -7.10
C GLU A 152 14.98 -6.86 -8.17
N GLY A 153 14.64 -5.71 -8.74
CA GLY A 153 13.89 -5.63 -10.01
C GLY A 153 12.37 -5.72 -9.93
N VAL A 154 11.78 -5.55 -8.74
CA VAL A 154 10.31 -5.47 -8.60
C VAL A 154 9.81 -4.10 -9.09
N GLU A 155 8.99 -4.08 -10.14
CA GLU A 155 8.30 -2.86 -10.56
C GLU A 155 7.24 -2.49 -9.52
N GLN A 156 7.37 -1.34 -8.88
CA GLN A 156 6.39 -0.85 -7.90
C GLN A 156 5.42 0.14 -8.55
N VAL A 157 4.12 -0.18 -8.55
CA VAL A 157 3.06 0.65 -9.13
C VAL A 157 2.21 1.24 -8.01
N TYR A 158 2.41 2.52 -7.71
CA TYR A 158 1.69 3.24 -6.67
C TYR A 158 0.38 3.82 -7.21
N LEU A 159 -0.72 3.47 -6.54
CA LEU A 159 -2.05 3.97 -6.86
C LEU A 159 -2.30 5.29 -6.13
N ALA A 160 -2.73 6.31 -6.87
CA ALA A 160 -3.01 7.62 -6.30
C ALA A 160 -4.16 8.32 -7.04
N GLY A 161 -4.84 9.24 -6.34
CA GLY A 161 -5.73 10.21 -6.98
C GLY A 161 -4.96 11.43 -7.47
N TYR A 162 -5.62 12.25 -8.30
CA TYR A 162 -5.02 13.49 -8.84
C TYR A 162 -4.52 14.45 -7.75
N ASP A 163 -5.27 14.67 -6.67
CA ASP A 163 -4.81 15.51 -5.54
C ASP A 163 -3.50 15.02 -4.92
N THR A 164 -3.30 13.70 -4.89
CA THR A 164 -2.05 13.10 -4.41
C THR A 164 -0.94 13.28 -5.43
N LEU A 165 -1.21 13.23 -6.73
CA LEU A 165 -0.24 13.55 -7.78
C LEU A 165 0.32 14.97 -7.58
N ILE A 166 -0.56 15.97 -7.38
CA ILE A 166 -0.15 17.35 -7.12
C ILE A 166 0.75 17.44 -5.89
N ARG A 167 0.43 16.70 -4.82
CA ARG A 167 1.29 16.64 -3.63
C ARG A 167 2.62 15.95 -3.88
N ILE A 168 2.66 14.88 -4.66
CA ILE A 168 3.91 14.17 -5.00
C ILE A 168 4.87 15.13 -5.71
N PHE A 169 4.37 15.98 -6.61
CA PHE A 169 5.21 16.95 -7.33
C PHE A 169 5.25 18.33 -6.67
N ASN A 170 4.91 18.45 -5.38
CA ASN A 170 5.02 19.72 -4.68
C ASN A 170 6.45 19.93 -4.14
N PRO A 171 7.19 20.97 -4.59
CA PRO A 171 8.57 21.22 -4.18
C PRO A 171 8.78 21.36 -2.66
N LYS A 172 7.74 21.74 -1.90
CA LYS A 172 7.84 21.92 -0.45
C LYS A 172 8.26 20.65 0.31
N TYR A 173 8.07 19.48 -0.29
CA TYR A 173 8.46 18.19 0.30
C TYR A 173 9.90 17.78 -0.04
N TYR A 174 10.65 18.60 -0.78
CA TYR A 174 11.98 18.28 -1.27
C TYR A 174 12.95 19.44 -0.99
N PRO A 175 13.60 19.45 0.19
CA PRO A 175 14.56 20.49 0.53
C PRO A 175 15.74 20.52 -0.45
N GLU A 176 16.13 21.71 -0.93
CA GLU A 176 17.29 21.88 -1.81
C GLU A 176 18.61 21.42 -1.17
N ALA A 177 18.71 21.53 0.16
CA ALA A 177 19.84 21.02 0.93
C ALA A 177 20.03 19.49 0.80
N GLU A 178 18.98 18.75 0.42
CA GLU A 178 18.99 17.30 0.18
C GLU A 178 19.05 16.96 -1.32
N GLY A 179 19.33 17.93 -2.18
CA GLY A 179 19.37 17.76 -3.64
C GLY A 179 18.02 17.97 -4.35
N GLY A 180 17.01 18.43 -3.61
CA GLY A 180 15.71 18.82 -4.15
C GLY A 180 14.91 17.67 -4.78
N MET A 181 13.87 18.04 -5.52
CA MET A 181 12.89 17.06 -6.05
C MET A 181 13.50 16.04 -6.99
N LYS A 182 14.48 16.44 -7.82
CA LYS A 182 15.11 15.56 -8.78
C LYS A 182 15.88 14.42 -8.10
N ALA A 183 16.60 14.73 -7.02
CA ALA A 183 17.34 13.72 -6.26
C ALA A 183 16.42 12.69 -5.60
N ALA A 184 15.26 13.13 -5.09
CA ALA A 184 14.28 12.25 -4.44
C ALA A 184 13.44 11.43 -5.44
N LEU A 185 12.89 12.09 -6.48
CA LEU A 185 11.95 11.46 -7.42
C LEU A 185 12.64 10.73 -8.58
N GLY A 186 13.87 11.09 -8.94
CA GLY A 186 14.61 10.44 -10.03
C GLY A 186 14.70 8.92 -9.84
N PRO A 187 15.35 8.44 -8.76
CA PRO A 187 15.45 7.01 -8.48
C PRO A 187 14.08 6.33 -8.32
N PHE A 188 13.11 7.03 -7.73
CA PHE A 188 11.75 6.52 -7.56
C PHE A 188 11.06 6.28 -8.91
N LEU A 189 11.18 7.19 -9.87
CA LEU A 189 10.51 7.10 -11.17
C LEU A 189 11.27 6.23 -12.20
N GLU A 190 12.55 5.92 -11.96
CA GLU A 190 13.29 4.96 -12.78
C GLU A 190 12.75 3.52 -12.65
N ARG A 191 12.26 3.15 -11.46
CA ARG A 191 11.80 1.78 -11.15
C ARG A 191 10.33 1.71 -10.72
N GLY A 192 9.76 2.84 -10.32
CA GLY A 192 8.38 2.97 -9.88
C GLY A 192 7.48 3.60 -10.93
N LYS A 193 6.19 3.31 -10.85
CA LYS A 193 5.14 3.94 -11.66
C LYS A 193 4.08 4.54 -10.77
N LEU A 194 3.55 5.69 -11.17
CA LEU A 194 2.34 6.26 -10.60
C LEU A 194 1.16 5.93 -11.51
N ARG A 195 0.13 5.28 -10.96
CA ARG A 195 -1.14 5.08 -11.65
C ARG A 195 -2.17 6.01 -11.05
N ILE A 196 -2.51 7.06 -11.81
CA ILE A 196 -3.37 8.13 -11.35
C ILE A 196 -4.81 7.86 -11.75
N SER A 197 -5.72 7.90 -10.78
CA SER A 197 -7.16 7.87 -11.02
C SER A 197 -7.72 9.28 -10.97
N LEU A 198 -8.40 9.67 -12.03
CA LEU A 198 -9.10 10.95 -12.12
C LEU A 198 -10.48 10.84 -11.47
N ARG A 199 -10.95 11.94 -10.92
CA ARG A 199 -12.31 12.08 -10.41
C ARG A 199 -13.05 13.04 -11.33
N VAL A 200 -14.12 12.57 -11.94
CA VAL A 200 -15.03 13.43 -12.71
C VAL A 200 -15.73 14.36 -11.71
N GLY A 201 -15.59 15.67 -11.90
CA GLY A 201 -16.35 16.70 -11.18
C GLY A 201 -15.63 17.50 -10.08
N ASP A 202 -14.34 17.28 -9.84
CA ASP A 202 -13.48 18.33 -9.25
C ASP A 202 -12.82 19.12 -10.41
N GLU A 203 -12.07 20.19 -10.14
CA GLU A 203 -11.61 21.24 -11.10
C GLU A 203 -11.05 20.79 -12.47
N TRP A 204 -10.79 19.50 -12.70
CA TRP A 204 -10.18 18.94 -13.92
C TRP A 204 -10.84 17.61 -14.35
N GLY A 205 -11.10 17.42 -15.65
CA GLY A 205 -11.56 16.15 -16.24
C GLY A 205 -13.07 16.04 -16.44
N GLY A 206 -13.64 16.89 -17.29
CA GLY A 206 -15.05 16.81 -17.67
C GLY A 206 -15.37 15.58 -18.54
N GLU A 207 -16.64 15.17 -18.60
CA GLU A 207 -17.10 14.04 -19.45
C GLU A 207 -16.78 14.23 -20.94
N GLY A 208 -16.54 15.46 -21.40
CA GLY A 208 -16.14 15.76 -22.78
C GLY A 208 -14.63 15.63 -23.08
N GLU A 209 -13.80 15.33 -22.08
CA GLU A 209 -12.33 15.24 -22.21
C GLU A 209 -11.81 13.79 -22.13
N GLN A 210 -12.71 12.78 -22.10
CA GLN A 210 -12.38 11.34 -22.03
C GLN A 210 -12.84 10.58 -23.27
#